data_AF-A0A2D8EVF7-F1
#
_entry.id   AF-A0A2D8EVF7-F1
#
_cell.length_a   1.000
_cell.length_b   1.000
_cell.length_c   1.000
_cell.angle_alpha   90.00
_cell.angle_beta   90.00
_cell.angle_gamma   90.00
#
_symmetry.space_group_name_H-M   'P 1'
#
loop_
_entity.id
_entity.type
_entity.pdbx_description
1 polymer ?
#
loop_
_entity_poly.entity_id
_entity_poly.type
_entity_poly.pdbx_seq_one_letter_code
_entity_poly.pdbx_strand_id
1 'polypeptide(L)'
;MAHFAELESKIDPTGFTSDIHKIVVKVTVVGNDIPANGGILENNDMHIDGELWCKNFFQKPNAEFKQTSYNHNFRKQYAGVGYRYDTAKDKFIMPQPFASWSLDDNDDWQPPIANPTITDDGQNPVVWWYDISWDEDAYNADNTKGWKATKSDDTADPKTVYDWNGTSWVSA
;
A
#
# COMPACT_ATOMS: atom_id res chain seq x y z
N MET A 1 -8.01 7.66 -19.40
CA MET A 1 -9.15 7.64 -18.46
C MET A 1 -8.69 8.23 -17.15
N ALA A 2 -9.52 9.07 -16.51
CA ALA A 2 -9.21 9.65 -15.22
C ALA A 2 -9.75 8.75 -14.10
N HIS A 3 -9.03 8.64 -12.98
CA HIS A 3 -9.39 7.76 -11.87
C HIS A 3 -9.66 8.61 -10.63
N PHE A 4 -10.73 8.33 -9.91
CA PHE A 4 -11.11 9.07 -8.70
C PHE A 4 -11.36 8.11 -7.54
N ALA A 5 -10.75 8.42 -6.41
CA ALA A 5 -10.99 7.79 -5.13
C ALA A 5 -12.09 8.54 -4.36
N GLU A 6 -13.14 7.82 -3.97
CA GLU A 6 -14.15 8.29 -3.02
C GLU A 6 -13.64 8.06 -1.60
N LEU A 7 -13.72 9.07 -0.75
CA LEU A 7 -13.17 9.07 0.61
C LEU A 7 -14.27 9.18 1.66
N GLU A 8 -14.10 8.47 2.77
CA GLU A 8 -14.91 8.61 3.98
C GLU A 8 -14.01 8.75 5.21
N SER A 9 -14.45 9.55 6.19
CA SER A 9 -13.77 9.62 7.49
C SER A 9 -14.14 8.39 8.31
N LYS A 10 -13.16 7.51 8.56
CA LYS A 10 -13.34 6.25 9.29
C LYS A 10 -12.18 6.02 10.24
N ILE A 11 -12.43 5.21 11.27
CA ILE A 11 -11.35 4.62 12.07
C ILE A 11 -10.44 3.82 11.11
N ASP A 12 -9.14 3.84 11.36
CA ASP A 12 -8.15 3.07 10.63
C ASP A 12 -8.62 1.62 10.40
N PRO A 13 -8.84 1.21 9.13
CA PRO A 13 -9.43 -0.08 8.81
C PRO A 13 -8.50 -1.26 9.13
N THR A 14 -7.21 -1.02 9.37
CA THR A 14 -6.26 -2.06 9.79
C THR A 14 -6.56 -2.58 11.20
N GLY A 15 -7.22 -1.77 12.03
CA GLY A 15 -7.47 -2.07 13.44
C GLY A 15 -6.26 -1.89 14.34
N PHE A 16 -5.12 -1.42 13.82
CA PHE A 16 -3.89 -1.19 14.60
C PHE A 16 -3.95 0.09 15.43
N THR A 17 -4.74 1.07 14.98
CA THR A 17 -4.97 2.33 15.68
C THR A 17 -6.46 2.62 15.79
N SER A 18 -6.82 3.52 16.71
CA SER A 18 -8.17 4.09 16.79
C SER A 18 -8.29 5.42 16.03
N ASP A 19 -7.27 5.79 15.26
CA ASP A 19 -7.20 7.09 14.60
C ASP A 19 -8.23 7.19 13.49
N ILE A 20 -8.79 8.39 13.30
CA ILE A 20 -9.72 8.66 12.21
C ILE A 20 -8.95 9.23 11.03
N HIS A 21 -9.14 8.60 9.88
CA HIS A 21 -8.47 8.91 8.63
C HIS A 21 -9.47 9.09 7.50
N LYS A 22 -9.06 9.77 6.43
CA LYS A 22 -9.78 9.78 5.16
C LYS A 22 -9.43 8.51 4.41
N ILE A 23 -10.34 7.54 4.41
CA ILE A 23 -10.12 6.22 3.84
C ILE A 23 -10.81 6.12 2.49
N VAL A 24 -10.10 5.58 1.51
CA VAL A 24 -10.64 5.26 0.19
C VAL A 24 -11.64 4.12 0.31
N VAL A 25 -12.89 4.39 -0.05
CA VAL A 25 -13.98 3.40 0.00
C VAL A 25 -14.31 2.84 -1.38
N LYS A 26 -13.97 3.58 -2.43
CA LYS A 26 -14.20 3.18 -3.83
C LYS A 26 -13.21 3.90 -4.74
N VAL A 27 -12.77 3.22 -5.80
CA VAL A 27 -12.06 3.84 -6.92
C VAL A 27 -12.90 3.69 -8.18
N THR A 28 -13.12 4.78 -8.89
CA THR A 28 -13.92 4.79 -10.12
C THR A 28 -13.13 5.40 -11.27
N VAL A 29 -13.33 4.84 -12.45
CA VAL A 29 -12.75 5.32 -13.71
C VAL A 29 -13.79 6.14 -14.45
N VAL A 30 -13.40 7.32 -14.93
CA VAL A 30 -14.25 8.24 -15.69
C VAL A 30 -13.59 8.63 -17.01
N GLY A 31 -14.38 9.21 -17.91
CA GLY A 31 -13.90 9.70 -19.21
C GLY A 31 -12.79 10.73 -19.07
N ASN A 32 -11.87 10.73 -20.03
CA ASN A 32 -10.81 11.76 -20.13
C ASN A 32 -11.37 13.10 -20.64
N ASP A 33 -12.45 13.02 -21.41
CA ASP A 33 -13.17 14.08 -22.11
C ASP A 33 -14.14 14.85 -21.22
N ILE A 34 -14.24 14.51 -19.93
CA ILE A 34 -15.04 15.25 -18.97
C ILE A 34 -14.53 16.70 -18.90
N PRO A 35 -15.41 17.71 -19.11
CA PRO A 35 -15.01 19.11 -19.06
C PRO A 35 -14.47 19.50 -17.68
N ALA A 36 -13.40 20.28 -17.70
CA ALA A 36 -12.85 20.98 -16.55
C ALA A 36 -12.51 22.41 -16.97
N ASN A 37 -12.48 23.35 -16.04
CA ASN A 37 -12.01 24.69 -16.31
C ASN A 37 -10.57 24.63 -16.84
N GLY A 38 -10.34 25.16 -18.04
CA GLY A 38 -9.07 24.99 -18.74
C GLY A 38 -8.98 23.78 -19.69
N GLY A 39 -10.07 23.05 -19.93
CA GLY A 39 -10.15 22.02 -20.98
C GLY A 39 -10.95 20.78 -20.58
N ILE A 40 -10.28 19.64 -20.59
CA ILE A 40 -10.82 18.34 -20.17
C ILE A 40 -9.91 17.72 -19.12
N LEU A 41 -10.40 16.73 -18.37
CA LEU A 41 -9.63 16.08 -17.29
C LEU A 41 -8.30 15.47 -17.76
N GLU A 42 -8.20 15.00 -19.00
CA GLU A 42 -6.95 14.43 -19.54
C GLU A 42 -5.73 15.34 -19.40
N ASN A 43 -5.92 16.65 -19.55
CA ASN A 43 -4.84 17.65 -19.50
C ASN A 43 -4.92 18.54 -18.25
N ASN A 44 -5.79 18.20 -17.30
CA ASN A 44 -6.05 18.99 -16.08
C ASN A 44 -6.11 18.06 -14.86
N ASP A 45 -5.00 17.38 -14.58
CA ASP A 45 -4.87 16.52 -13.41
C ASP A 45 -5.12 17.28 -12.11
N MET A 46 -5.75 16.60 -11.15
CA MET A 46 -6.10 17.08 -9.81
C MET A 46 -7.09 18.26 -9.80
N HIS A 47 -7.72 18.57 -10.94
CA HIS A 47 -8.63 19.70 -11.02
C HIS A 47 -9.92 19.44 -10.22
N ILE A 48 -10.34 20.44 -9.43
CA ILE A 48 -11.51 20.36 -8.54
C ILE A 48 -12.81 20.06 -9.30
N ASP A 49 -12.90 20.45 -10.56
CA ASP A 49 -14.08 20.18 -11.41
C ASP A 49 -14.29 18.68 -11.65
N GLY A 50 -13.23 17.87 -11.70
CA GLY A 50 -13.36 16.42 -11.77
C GLY A 50 -13.92 15.85 -10.47
N GLU A 51 -13.47 16.38 -9.33
CA GLU A 51 -14.00 16.02 -8.01
C GLU A 51 -15.49 16.40 -7.91
N LEU A 52 -15.87 17.61 -8.36
CA LEU A 52 -17.26 18.08 -8.41
C LEU A 52 -18.12 17.29 -9.39
N TRP A 53 -17.59 16.94 -10.56
CA TRP A 53 -18.27 16.14 -11.55
C TRP A 53 -18.63 14.77 -10.97
N CYS A 54 -17.70 14.10 -10.29
CA CYS A 54 -17.97 12.83 -9.61
C CYS A 54 -19.10 12.96 -8.58
N LYS A 55 -19.09 14.02 -7.75
CA LYS A 55 -20.16 14.26 -6.76
C LYS A 55 -21.53 14.38 -7.43
N ASN A 56 -21.63 15.09 -8.54
CA ASN A 56 -22.88 15.30 -9.26
C ASN A 56 -23.32 14.04 -10.00
N PHE A 57 -22.42 13.41 -10.76
CA PHE A 57 -22.70 12.24 -11.58
C PHE A 57 -23.13 11.03 -10.74
N PHE A 58 -22.43 10.77 -9.63
CA PHE A 58 -22.79 9.68 -8.71
C PHE A 58 -23.89 10.06 -7.71
N GLN A 59 -24.42 11.28 -7.77
CA GLN A 59 -25.46 11.79 -6.86
C GLN A 59 -25.02 11.71 -5.38
N LYS A 60 -23.77 12.05 -5.10
CA LYS A 60 -23.15 12.04 -3.77
C LYS A 60 -22.63 13.44 -3.38
N PRO A 61 -23.51 14.41 -3.10
CA PRO A 61 -23.11 15.80 -2.84
C PRO A 61 -22.24 15.99 -1.59
N ASN A 62 -22.25 15.03 -0.66
CA ASN A 62 -21.45 15.06 0.56
C ASN A 62 -20.20 14.17 0.51
N ALA A 63 -20.02 13.38 -0.56
CA ALA A 63 -18.83 12.57 -0.71
C ALA A 63 -17.63 13.45 -1.08
N GLU A 64 -16.47 13.03 -0.62
CA GLU A 64 -15.19 13.61 -0.99
C GLU A 64 -14.56 12.73 -2.06
N PHE A 65 -14.15 13.34 -3.16
CA PHE A 65 -13.45 12.65 -4.24
C PHE A 65 -12.08 13.27 -4.42
N LYS A 66 -11.09 12.42 -4.67
CA LYS A 66 -9.74 12.83 -5.05
C LYS A 66 -9.31 12.04 -6.28
N GLN A 67 -8.96 12.73 -7.35
CA GLN A 67 -8.29 12.08 -8.49
C GLN A 67 -7.06 11.31 -8.01
N THR A 68 -6.83 10.13 -8.55
CA THR A 68 -5.67 9.28 -8.28
C THR A 68 -4.92 9.00 -9.57
N SER A 69 -3.60 8.90 -9.48
CA SER A 69 -2.73 8.74 -10.64
C SER A 69 -2.45 7.26 -10.89
N TYR A 70 -2.87 6.73 -12.03
CA TYR A 70 -2.58 5.34 -12.43
C TYR A 70 -1.07 5.11 -12.68
N ASN A 71 -0.35 6.15 -13.11
CA ASN A 71 1.07 6.11 -13.45
C ASN A 71 1.96 6.83 -12.43
N HIS A 72 1.45 7.09 -11.21
CA HIS A 72 2.21 7.66 -10.10
C HIS A 72 2.75 9.09 -10.35
N ASN A 73 2.20 9.83 -11.32
CA ASN A 73 2.64 11.19 -11.65
C ASN A 73 2.26 12.23 -10.57
N PHE A 74 1.22 11.97 -9.79
CA PHE A 74 0.75 12.87 -8.72
C PHE A 74 0.12 12.10 -7.56
N ARG A 75 -0.02 12.76 -6.41
CA ARG A 75 -0.53 12.18 -5.15
C ARG A 75 0.16 10.87 -4.75
N LYS A 76 1.46 10.77 -5.09
CA LYS A 76 2.40 9.66 -4.87
C LYS A 76 2.07 8.36 -5.59
N GLN A 77 0.87 7.82 -5.42
CA GLN A 77 0.54 6.48 -5.92
C GLN A 77 -0.92 6.32 -6.28
N TYR A 78 -1.18 5.28 -7.08
CA TYR A 78 -2.54 4.86 -7.36
C TYR A 78 -3.23 4.38 -6.08
N ALA A 79 -4.34 5.01 -5.73
CA ALA A 79 -5.13 4.67 -4.57
C ALA A 79 -5.85 3.32 -4.75
N GLY A 80 -5.80 2.48 -3.72
CA GLY A 80 -6.65 1.29 -3.57
C GLY A 80 -7.71 1.50 -2.49
N VAL A 81 -8.75 0.66 -2.48
CA VAL A 81 -9.70 0.63 -1.35
C VAL A 81 -8.94 0.31 -0.06
N GLY A 82 -9.26 1.02 1.01
CA GLY A 82 -8.57 0.94 2.31
C GLY A 82 -7.38 1.91 2.45
N TYR A 83 -6.90 2.51 1.37
CA TYR A 83 -5.79 3.48 1.44
C TYR A 83 -6.23 4.71 2.24
N ARG A 84 -5.28 5.30 2.97
CA ARG A 84 -5.46 6.60 3.61
C ARG A 84 -5.09 7.71 2.63
N TYR A 85 -5.91 8.74 2.53
CA TYR A 85 -5.53 10.01 1.93
C TYR A 85 -5.06 10.99 3.02
N ASP A 86 -3.82 11.44 2.91
CA ASP A 86 -3.25 12.48 3.77
C ASP A 86 -3.49 13.84 3.13
N THR A 87 -4.39 14.63 3.73
CA THR A 87 -4.79 15.95 3.21
C THR A 87 -3.70 17.01 3.33
N ALA A 88 -2.80 16.88 4.31
CA ALA A 88 -1.72 17.85 4.53
C ALA A 88 -0.58 17.64 3.51
N LYS A 89 -0.32 16.38 3.14
CA LYS A 89 0.71 16.01 2.16
C LYS A 89 0.18 15.90 0.73
N ASP A 90 -1.13 15.88 0.54
CA ASP A 90 -1.81 15.60 -0.73
C ASP A 90 -1.31 14.30 -1.38
N LYS A 91 -1.38 13.20 -0.64
CA LYS A 91 -0.91 11.87 -1.08
C LYS A 91 -1.83 10.74 -0.62
N PHE A 92 -1.84 9.66 -1.40
CA PHE A 92 -2.39 8.38 -0.94
C PHE A 92 -1.29 7.54 -0.28
N ILE A 93 -1.63 6.91 0.84
CA ILE A 93 -0.76 6.04 1.63
C ILE A 93 -1.47 4.69 1.76
N MET A 94 -0.77 3.61 1.44
CA MET A 94 -1.32 2.26 1.55
C MET A 94 -1.66 1.92 3.00
N PRO A 95 -2.59 0.98 3.27
CA PRO A 95 -2.85 0.49 4.62
C PRO A 95 -1.55 0.00 5.26
N GLN A 96 -1.41 0.23 6.57
CA GLN A 96 -0.30 -0.33 7.35
C GLN A 96 -0.30 -1.86 7.20
N PRO A 97 0.80 -2.48 6.73
CA PRO A 97 0.85 -3.94 6.53
C PRO A 97 0.79 -4.72 7.84
N PHE A 98 1.53 -4.25 8.85
CA PHE A 98 1.61 -4.84 10.19
C PHE A 98 1.76 -3.74 11.24
N ALA A 99 1.25 -3.97 12.44
CA ALA A 99 1.21 -2.97 13.52
C ALA A 99 2.61 -2.45 13.90
N SER A 100 3.64 -3.30 13.80
CA SER A 100 5.03 -2.94 14.06
C SER A 100 5.70 -2.07 12.99
N TRP A 101 5.13 -1.95 11.79
CA TRP A 101 5.73 -1.20 10.69
C TRP A 101 5.48 0.30 10.86
N SER A 102 6.42 1.14 10.42
CA SER A 102 6.32 2.59 10.53
C SER A 102 6.60 3.27 9.20
N LEU A 103 6.06 4.47 8.98
CA LEU A 103 6.33 5.23 7.75
C LEU A 103 7.72 5.85 7.81
N ASP A 104 8.46 5.75 6.70
CA ASP A 104 9.69 6.51 6.48
C ASP A 104 9.41 7.95 5.98
N ASP A 105 10.48 8.70 5.68
CA ASP A 105 10.41 10.07 5.18
C ASP A 105 9.71 10.21 3.82
N ASN A 106 9.59 9.11 3.05
CA ASN A 106 8.87 9.06 1.78
C ASN A 106 7.41 8.65 1.93
N ASP A 107 6.93 8.42 3.16
CA ASP A 107 5.61 7.88 3.47
C ASP A 107 5.42 6.42 3.00
N ASP A 108 6.49 5.63 2.98
CA ASP A 108 6.45 4.18 2.70
C ASP A 108 6.60 3.39 4.00
N TRP A 109 5.83 2.31 4.13
CA TRP A 109 5.88 1.47 5.33
C TRP A 109 7.17 0.65 5.35
N GLN A 110 7.92 0.79 6.44
CA GLN A 110 9.13 0.04 6.71
C GLN A 110 8.93 -0.89 7.90
N PRO A 111 9.39 -2.15 7.81
CA PRO A 111 9.50 -3.05 8.94
C PRO A 111 10.54 -2.53 9.95
N PRO A 112 10.41 -2.87 11.24
CA PRO A 112 11.37 -2.47 12.26
C PRO A 112 12.74 -3.18 12.10
N ILE A 113 12.77 -4.32 11.42
CA ILE A 113 13.99 -5.06 11.08
C ILE A 113 14.20 -4.97 9.57
N ALA A 114 15.41 -4.58 9.16
CA ALA A 114 15.78 -4.46 7.74
C ALA A 114 15.46 -5.74 6.95
N ASN A 115 15.00 -5.57 5.71
CA ASN A 115 14.68 -6.68 4.82
C ASN A 115 15.87 -7.65 4.67
N PRO A 116 15.61 -8.97 4.60
CA PRO A 116 16.65 -9.95 4.35
C PRO A 116 17.38 -9.69 3.03
N THR A 117 18.71 -9.82 3.05
CA THR A 117 19.56 -9.59 1.87
C THR A 117 19.84 -10.86 1.07
N ILE A 118 19.53 -12.03 1.63
CA ILE A 118 19.68 -13.33 0.97
C ILE A 118 18.29 -13.79 0.52
N THR A 119 18.06 -13.77 -0.79
CA THR A 119 16.75 -14.06 -1.39
C THR A 119 16.72 -15.37 -2.17
N ASP A 120 17.87 -15.95 -2.48
CA ASP A 120 18.00 -17.15 -3.29
C ASP A 120 19.26 -17.95 -2.93
N ASP A 121 19.54 -18.97 -3.74
CA ASP A 121 20.67 -19.89 -3.58
C ASP A 121 22.02 -19.32 -4.03
N GLY A 122 22.06 -18.09 -4.53
CA GLY A 122 23.26 -17.40 -5.02
C GLY A 122 23.84 -17.99 -6.31
N GLN A 123 23.11 -18.89 -7.00
CA GLN A 123 23.56 -19.51 -8.24
C GLN A 123 23.17 -18.69 -9.48
N ASN A 124 23.85 -18.97 -10.60
CA ASN A 124 23.51 -18.42 -11.91
C ASN A 124 23.50 -19.56 -12.96
N PRO A 125 22.32 -20.01 -13.44
CA PRO A 125 20.99 -19.51 -13.09
C PRO A 125 20.57 -19.88 -11.65
N VAL A 126 19.70 -19.05 -11.05
CA VAL A 126 19.05 -19.33 -9.76
C VAL A 126 18.25 -20.63 -9.86
N VAL A 127 18.42 -21.52 -8.88
CA VAL A 127 17.70 -22.80 -8.83
C VAL A 127 16.45 -22.72 -7.94
N TRP A 128 16.54 -22.01 -6.82
CA TRP A 128 15.42 -21.79 -5.89
C TRP A 128 15.55 -20.44 -5.19
N TRP A 129 14.43 -19.91 -4.70
CA TRP A 129 14.36 -18.66 -3.93
C TRP A 129 13.72 -18.89 -2.55
N TYR A 130 13.93 -17.93 -1.65
CA TYR A 130 13.22 -17.84 -0.39
C TYR A 130 11.87 -17.15 -0.60
N ASP A 131 10.78 -17.81 -0.20
CA ASP A 131 9.46 -17.21 -0.03
C ASP A 131 9.44 -16.48 1.33
N ILE A 132 9.80 -15.20 1.33
CA ILE A 132 10.00 -14.38 2.54
C ILE A 132 8.70 -13.73 3.00
N SER A 133 8.42 -13.76 4.29
CA SER A 133 7.27 -13.09 4.91
C SER A 133 7.62 -12.51 6.28
N TRP A 134 6.85 -11.50 6.70
CA TRP A 134 6.91 -10.95 8.04
C TRP A 134 5.92 -11.69 8.96
N ASP A 135 6.40 -12.10 10.13
CA ASP A 135 5.65 -12.71 11.21
C ASP A 135 5.59 -11.74 12.39
N GLU A 136 4.44 -11.09 12.52
CA GLU A 136 4.17 -10.09 13.55
C GLU A 136 4.18 -10.70 14.96
N ASP A 137 3.74 -11.96 15.12
CA ASP A 137 3.72 -12.63 16.42
C ASP A 137 5.15 -12.97 16.87
N ALA A 138 6.02 -13.37 15.93
CA ALA A 138 7.43 -13.59 16.21
C ALA A 138 8.13 -12.29 16.65
N TYR A 139 7.86 -11.17 15.97
CA TYR A 139 8.38 -9.86 16.37
C TYR A 139 7.86 -9.40 17.73
N ASN A 140 6.58 -9.61 18.01
CA ASN A 140 5.98 -9.24 19.29
C ASN A 140 6.54 -10.08 20.45
N ALA A 141 6.91 -11.34 20.20
CA ALA A 141 7.55 -12.20 21.19
C ALA A 141 9.03 -11.85 21.41
N ASP A 142 9.74 -11.46 20.35
CA ASP A 142 11.15 -11.08 20.35
C ASP A 142 11.39 -10.04 19.24
N ASN A 143 11.62 -8.78 19.62
CA ASN A 143 11.77 -7.66 18.68
C ASN A 143 13.07 -7.70 17.85
N THR A 144 13.90 -8.73 18.03
CA THR A 144 15.04 -9.04 17.16
C THR A 144 14.70 -10.05 16.06
N LYS A 145 13.48 -10.59 16.07
CA LYS A 145 12.94 -11.55 15.10
C LYS A 145 11.72 -10.99 14.37
N GLY A 146 11.31 -11.63 13.28
CA GLY A 146 10.10 -11.25 12.54
C GLY A 146 10.10 -11.75 11.10
N TRP A 147 11.26 -11.75 10.44
CA TRP A 147 11.37 -12.32 9.09
C TRP A 147 11.45 -13.84 9.12
N LYS A 148 10.53 -14.47 8.38
CA LYS A 148 10.50 -15.91 8.13
C LYS A 148 10.61 -16.20 6.64
N ALA A 149 11.09 -17.39 6.31
CA ALA A 149 11.06 -17.87 4.93
C ALA A 149 10.86 -19.39 4.84
N THR A 150 10.37 -19.82 3.68
CA THR A 150 10.47 -21.21 3.20
C THR A 150 11.20 -21.22 1.87
N LYS A 151 11.75 -22.36 1.42
CA LYS A 151 12.33 -22.44 0.07
C LYS A 151 11.27 -22.80 -0.95
N SER A 152 11.40 -22.25 -2.15
CA SER A 152 10.48 -22.51 -3.26
C SER A 152 10.52 -23.97 -3.74
N ASP A 153 11.64 -24.66 -3.54
CA ASP A 153 11.87 -26.06 -3.90
C ASP A 153 11.69 -27.04 -2.73
N ASP A 154 11.30 -26.55 -1.54
CA ASP A 154 11.05 -27.43 -0.40
C ASP A 154 9.75 -28.22 -0.60
N THR A 155 9.90 -29.55 -0.68
CA THR A 155 8.81 -30.52 -0.83
C THR A 155 8.37 -31.16 0.49
N ALA A 156 8.95 -30.77 1.64
CA ALA A 156 8.54 -31.27 2.95
C ALA A 156 7.12 -30.83 3.33
N ASP A 157 6.47 -31.64 4.18
CA ASP A 157 5.15 -31.33 4.75
C ASP A 157 5.17 -31.58 6.28
N PRO A 158 5.13 -30.53 7.12
CA PRO A 158 5.14 -29.11 6.73
C PRO A 158 6.50 -28.69 6.14
N LYS A 159 6.49 -27.61 5.35
CA LYS A 159 7.72 -26.99 4.83
C LYS A 159 8.65 -26.57 5.97
N THR A 160 9.95 -26.63 5.73
CA THR A 160 10.99 -26.12 6.63
C THR A 160 10.92 -24.60 6.69
N VAL A 161 10.76 -24.06 7.89
CA VAL A 161 10.74 -22.62 8.15
C VAL A 161 12.12 -22.16 8.63
N TYR A 162 12.54 -21.01 8.12
CA TYR A 162 13.79 -20.37 8.50
C TYR A 162 13.52 -19.00 9.10
N ASP A 163 14.22 -18.66 10.18
CA ASP A 163 14.27 -17.32 10.78
C ASP A 163 15.46 -16.53 10.20
N TRP A 164 15.28 -15.24 9.95
CA TRP A 164 16.39 -14.35 9.61
C TRP A 164 17.08 -13.85 10.88
N ASN A 165 18.41 -14.01 10.97
CA ASN A 165 19.20 -13.51 12.11
C ASN A 165 19.94 -12.19 11.83
N GLY A 166 19.63 -11.51 10.71
CA GLY A 166 20.34 -10.30 10.26
C GLY A 166 21.44 -10.56 9.22
N THR A 167 21.95 -11.79 9.12
CA THR A 167 23.04 -12.15 8.20
C THR A 167 22.81 -13.45 7.43
N SER A 168 21.96 -14.34 7.94
CA SER A 168 21.67 -15.64 7.35
C SER A 168 20.30 -16.16 7.77
N TRP A 169 19.74 -17.03 6.94
CA TRP A 169 18.59 -17.87 7.28
C TRP A 169 19.03 -19.05 8.15
N VAL A 170 18.44 -19.18 9.34
CA VAL A 170 18.66 -20.31 10.25
C VAL A 170 17.37 -21.09 10.40
N SER A 171 17.41 -22.42 10.48
CA SER A 171 16.20 -23.20 10.75
C SER A 171 15.56 -22.70 12.04
N ALA A 172 14.26 -22.43 11.99
CA ALA A 172 13.46 -21.99 13.13
C ALA A 172 13.32 -23.11 14.19
#